data_AF-A0A0Q8WQC3-F1
#
_entry.id   AF-A0A0Q8WQC3-F1
#
_cell.length_a   1.000
_cell.length_b   1.000
_cell.length_c   1.000
_cell.angle_alpha   90.00
_cell.angle_beta   90.00
_cell.angle_gamma   90.00
#
_symmetry.space_group_name_H-M   'P 1'
#
loop_
_entity.id
_entity.type
_entity.pdbx_description
1 polymer ?
#
loop_
_entity_poly.entity_id
_entity_poly.type
_entity_poly.pdbx_seq_one_letter_code
_entity_poly.pdbx_strand_id
1 'polypeptide(L)'
;MFVFNRPDLTRRTLAAIRAAKPERLFVVADGPREGNENDARQCAAVRELIMNEVDWPCQVVPRFAETNRGLDPNIEAGIDWVFSQVDRAIFLEDDCIADPTFFIYCEELLERYRDEKKVWLISGDTHEVPESYFHDYSYDFATWASIWGWASWADRWQAHRKLFNREHVPVDQPGQLVPPQRAVPAPPHPDALVSEAGKRHFTKVSTDVDPSSYFWDHHWWVTIINQNGLSAVPRHNLIENDGYGEGASNTRAQKDSIPARPLELPLRHPPAVERNRKVEEELELIMVRTDSWISRVARAIIRPLWLRAIVRKIITQPVIWRLVRKVLNR
;
A
#
# COMPACT_ATOMS: atom_id res chain seq x y z
N MET A 1 -5.67 -4.61 10.64
CA MET A 1 -6.69 -4.35 9.60
C MET A 1 -7.21 -2.94 9.79
N PHE A 2 -7.25 -2.15 8.72
CA PHE A 2 -7.84 -0.81 8.71
C PHE A 2 -9.23 -0.87 8.08
N VAL A 3 -10.23 -0.28 8.74
CA VAL A 3 -11.63 -0.37 8.32
C VAL A 3 -12.36 0.96 8.49
N PHE A 4 -13.45 1.12 7.75
CA PHE A 4 -14.34 2.27 7.93
C PHE A 4 -15.82 1.86 7.84
N ASN A 5 -16.43 1.98 6.66
CA ASN A 5 -17.89 1.91 6.50
C ASN A 5 -18.34 0.94 5.37
N ARG A 6 -17.52 -0.08 5.05
CA ARG A 6 -17.79 -1.04 3.97
C ARG A 6 -17.91 -2.48 4.50
N PRO A 7 -19.05 -2.88 5.11
CA PRO A 7 -19.18 -4.18 5.76
C PRO A 7 -19.00 -5.37 4.82
N ASP A 8 -19.44 -5.28 3.56
CA ASP A 8 -19.31 -6.40 2.62
C ASP A 8 -17.86 -6.66 2.20
N LEU A 9 -17.09 -5.60 1.94
CA LEU A 9 -15.65 -5.72 1.68
C LEU A 9 -14.90 -6.18 2.94
N THR A 10 -15.24 -5.58 4.08
CA THR A 10 -14.69 -5.97 5.39
C THR A 10 -14.88 -7.47 5.64
N ARG A 11 -16.06 -8.03 5.36
CA ARG A 11 -16.35 -9.46 5.52
C ARG A 11 -15.42 -10.33 4.67
N ARG A 12 -15.20 -9.95 3.41
CA ARG A 12 -14.33 -10.69 2.48
C ARG A 12 -12.88 -10.66 2.93
N THR A 13 -12.39 -9.49 3.35
CA THR A 13 -11.05 -9.35 3.90
C THR A 13 -10.89 -10.13 5.21
N LEU A 14 -11.89 -10.09 6.11
CA LEU A 14 -11.87 -10.87 7.35
C LEU A 14 -11.87 -12.38 7.08
N ALA A 15 -12.61 -12.84 6.07
CA ALA A 15 -12.59 -14.23 5.65
C ALA A 15 -11.20 -14.69 5.14
N ALA A 16 -10.47 -13.83 4.44
CA ALA A 16 -9.08 -14.10 4.06
C ALA A 16 -8.15 -14.18 5.29
N ILE A 17 -8.29 -13.25 6.24
CA ILE A 17 -7.54 -13.27 7.52
C ILE A 17 -7.86 -14.53 8.34
N ARG A 18 -9.12 -14.95 8.36
CA ARG A 18 -9.59 -16.15 9.06
C ARG A 18 -8.87 -17.42 8.57
N ALA A 19 -8.47 -17.48 7.31
CA ALA A 19 -7.72 -18.63 6.78
C ALA A 19 -6.34 -18.77 7.44
N ALA A 20 -5.71 -17.65 7.82
CA ALA A 20 -4.42 -17.63 8.51
C ALA A 20 -4.53 -17.78 10.03
N LYS A 21 -5.71 -17.55 10.61
CA LYS A 21 -6.00 -17.67 12.05
C LYS A 21 -4.95 -16.98 12.95
N PRO A 22 -4.67 -15.68 12.76
CA PRO A 22 -3.66 -14.99 13.57
C PRO A 22 -4.05 -14.99 15.05
N GLU A 23 -3.07 -15.09 15.94
CA GLU A 23 -3.28 -15.05 17.39
C GLU A 23 -3.74 -13.67 17.88
N ARG A 24 -3.38 -12.59 17.17
CA ARG A 24 -3.78 -11.22 17.48
C ARG A 24 -4.25 -10.51 16.21
N LEU A 25 -5.39 -9.84 16.30
CA LEU A 25 -5.93 -9.02 15.23
C LEU A 25 -6.15 -7.59 15.74
N PHE A 26 -5.26 -6.68 15.32
CA PHE A 26 -5.44 -5.25 15.54
C PHE A 26 -6.45 -4.69 14.54
N VAL A 27 -7.48 -4.00 15.05
CA VAL A 27 -8.55 -3.44 14.23
C VAL A 27 -8.58 -1.94 14.44
N VAL A 28 -8.15 -1.18 13.43
CA VAL A 28 -8.19 0.28 13.44
C VAL A 28 -9.39 0.72 12.61
N ALA A 29 -10.46 1.15 13.27
CA ALA A 29 -11.68 1.60 12.62
C ALA A 29 -11.82 3.12 12.72
N ASP A 30 -12.00 3.79 11.58
CA ASP A 30 -12.37 5.21 11.60
C ASP A 30 -13.82 5.41 12.08
N GLY A 31 -14.16 6.65 12.45
CA GLY A 31 -15.49 7.05 12.88
C GLY A 31 -16.35 7.57 11.73
N PRO A 32 -17.68 7.62 11.90
CA PRO A 32 -18.58 8.18 10.92
C PRO A 32 -18.30 9.67 10.68
N ARG A 33 -18.58 10.13 9.45
CA ARG A 33 -18.52 11.56 9.13
C ARG A 33 -19.68 12.27 9.82
N GLU A 34 -19.42 13.49 10.30
CA GLU A 34 -20.40 14.29 11.03
C GLU A 34 -21.68 14.47 10.19
N GLY A 35 -22.84 14.21 10.80
CA GLY A 35 -24.14 14.32 10.15
C GLY A 35 -24.46 13.20 9.14
N ASN A 36 -23.59 12.21 8.93
CA ASN A 36 -23.86 11.11 7.99
C ASN A 36 -24.40 9.87 8.71
N GLU A 37 -25.73 9.74 8.78
CA GLU A 37 -26.41 8.60 9.40
C GLU A 37 -26.10 7.26 8.73
N ASN A 38 -25.84 7.26 7.42
CA ASN A 38 -25.46 6.04 6.72
C ASN A 38 -24.05 5.60 7.15
N ASP A 39 -23.09 6.52 7.25
CA ASP A 39 -21.76 6.19 7.79
C ASP A 39 -21.88 5.64 9.22
N ALA A 40 -22.71 6.25 10.07
CA ALA A 40 -22.92 5.77 11.44
C ALA A 40 -23.42 4.32 11.48
N ARG A 41 -24.44 4.00 10.66
CA ARG A 41 -24.98 2.64 10.54
C ARG A 41 -23.95 1.65 10.01
N GLN A 42 -23.22 2.02 8.95
CA GLN A 42 -22.25 1.15 8.30
C GLN A 42 -21.00 0.92 9.16
N CYS A 43 -20.51 1.95 9.87
CA CYS A 43 -19.41 1.81 10.83
C CYS A 43 -19.80 0.89 11.99
N ALA A 44 -21.02 1.03 12.52
CA ALA A 44 -21.53 0.12 13.56
C ALA A 44 -21.58 -1.32 13.06
N ALA A 45 -22.11 -1.54 11.85
CA ALA A 45 -22.17 -2.87 11.23
C ALA A 45 -20.77 -3.48 11.02
N VAL A 46 -19.79 -2.70 10.57
CA VAL A 46 -18.39 -3.14 10.43
C VAL A 46 -17.79 -3.56 11.78
N ARG A 47 -17.98 -2.74 12.83
CA ARG A 47 -17.47 -3.04 14.17
C ARG A 47 -18.10 -4.31 14.73
N GLU A 48 -19.43 -4.43 14.65
CA GLU A 48 -20.17 -5.60 15.10
C GLU A 48 -19.73 -6.87 14.35
N LEU A 49 -19.62 -6.79 13.02
CA LEU A 49 -19.14 -7.87 12.17
C LEU A 49 -17.80 -8.41 12.66
N ILE A 50 -16.82 -7.53 12.85
CA ILE A 50 -15.46 -7.95 13.24
C ILE A 50 -15.45 -8.57 14.64
N MET A 51 -16.22 -8.01 15.58
CA MET A 51 -16.25 -8.52 16.95
C MET A 51 -16.98 -9.87 17.05
N ASN A 52 -17.90 -10.18 16.13
CA ASN A 52 -18.73 -11.38 16.20
C ASN A 52 -18.28 -12.52 15.25
N GLU A 53 -17.64 -12.20 14.12
CA GLU A 53 -17.28 -13.21 13.09
C GLU A 53 -15.87 -13.80 13.29
N VAL A 54 -15.07 -13.31 14.26
CA VAL A 54 -13.78 -13.90 14.64
C VAL A 54 -14.02 -15.12 15.52
N ASP A 55 -14.03 -16.30 14.90
CA ASP A 55 -14.39 -17.58 15.54
C ASP A 55 -13.22 -18.56 15.74
N TRP A 56 -11.98 -18.05 15.68
CA TRP A 56 -10.76 -18.78 16.02
C TRP A 56 -10.11 -18.18 17.28
N PRO A 57 -9.18 -18.89 17.94
CA PRO A 57 -8.44 -18.35 19.09
C PRO A 57 -7.62 -17.11 18.71
N CYS A 58 -8.23 -15.94 18.85
CA CYS A 58 -7.68 -14.66 18.43
C CYS A 58 -7.98 -13.58 19.46
N GLN A 59 -6.96 -12.85 19.87
CA GLN A 59 -7.14 -11.61 20.60
C GLN A 59 -7.44 -10.47 19.62
N VAL A 60 -8.72 -10.10 19.52
CA VAL A 60 -9.12 -8.89 18.79
C VAL A 60 -8.81 -7.66 19.64
N VAL A 61 -7.98 -6.76 19.11
CA VAL A 61 -7.57 -5.52 19.80
C VAL A 61 -8.13 -4.32 19.02
N PRO A 62 -9.27 -3.75 19.45
CA PRO A 62 -9.91 -2.67 18.73
C PRO A 62 -9.32 -1.29 19.08
N ARG A 63 -9.22 -0.43 18.06
CA ARG A 63 -9.02 1.01 18.16
C ARG A 63 -10.07 1.68 17.28
N PHE A 64 -11.18 2.10 17.89
CA PHE A 64 -12.31 2.69 17.18
C PHE A 64 -12.35 4.19 17.43
N ALA A 65 -12.36 4.97 16.36
CA ALA A 65 -12.57 6.41 16.45
C ALA A 65 -14.07 6.74 16.53
N GLU A 66 -14.45 7.66 17.41
CA GLU A 66 -15.84 8.12 17.53
C GLU A 66 -16.27 9.02 16.36
N THR A 67 -15.33 9.76 15.78
CA THR A 67 -15.55 10.66 14.65
C THR A 67 -14.56 10.39 13.52
N ASN A 68 -14.94 10.72 12.29
CA ASN A 68 -14.07 10.54 11.13
C ASN A 68 -12.80 11.39 11.26
N ARG A 69 -11.64 10.72 11.21
CA ARG A 69 -10.31 11.35 11.26
C ARG A 69 -9.70 11.54 9.87
N GLY A 70 -10.33 10.98 8.84
CA GLY A 70 -9.79 10.96 7.50
C GLY A 70 -8.73 9.87 7.33
N LEU A 71 -8.43 9.55 6.07
CA LEU A 71 -7.61 8.40 5.70
C LEU A 71 -6.21 8.48 6.30
N ASP A 72 -5.38 9.44 5.88
CA ASP A 72 -3.98 9.48 6.33
C ASP A 72 -3.82 9.58 7.84
N PRO A 73 -4.52 10.49 8.56
CA PRO A 73 -4.31 10.65 9.99
C PRO A 73 -4.71 9.40 10.75
N ASN A 74 -5.76 8.69 10.29
CA ASN A 74 -6.18 7.45 10.93
C ASN A 74 -5.23 6.29 10.64
N ILE A 75 -4.72 6.18 9.40
CA ILE A 75 -3.74 5.14 9.04
C ILE A 75 -2.46 5.34 9.84
N GLU A 76 -1.81 6.51 9.76
CA GLU A 76 -0.55 6.76 10.46
C GLU A 76 -0.68 6.57 11.98
N ALA A 77 -1.71 7.16 12.61
CA ALA A 77 -1.93 6.99 14.04
C ALA A 77 -2.23 5.54 14.43
N GLY A 78 -2.88 4.79 13.53
CA GLY A 78 -3.12 3.36 13.72
C GLY A 78 -1.84 2.54 13.62
N ILE A 79 -0.95 2.84 12.67
CA ILE A 79 0.36 2.19 12.55
C ILE A 79 1.24 2.53 13.76
N ASP A 80 1.29 3.79 14.18
CA ASP A 80 1.98 4.25 15.40
C ASP A 80 1.48 3.47 16.63
N TRP A 81 0.15 3.33 16.77
CA TRP A 81 -0.46 2.60 17.87
C TRP A 81 -0.14 1.10 17.82
N VAL A 82 -0.20 0.45 16.65
CA VAL A 82 0.18 -0.96 16.49
C VAL A 82 1.64 -1.17 16.87
N PHE A 83 2.57 -0.37 16.33
CA PHE A 83 3.99 -0.52 16.59
C PHE A 83 4.45 -0.05 17.97
N SER A 84 3.58 0.58 18.76
CA SER A 84 3.83 0.75 20.19
C SER A 84 3.65 -0.54 21.01
N GLN A 85 3.06 -1.58 20.40
CA GLN A 85 2.70 -2.85 21.06
C GLN A 85 3.43 -4.07 20.49
N VAL A 86 3.85 -4.01 19.23
CA VAL A 86 4.53 -5.12 18.53
C VAL A 86 5.72 -4.63 17.71
N ASP A 87 6.70 -5.50 17.49
CA ASP A 87 7.93 -5.20 16.75
C ASP A 87 7.77 -5.32 15.23
N ARG A 88 6.75 -6.03 14.77
CA ARG A 88 6.40 -6.24 13.35
C ARG A 88 4.93 -6.54 13.18
N ALA A 89 4.38 -6.22 12.02
CA ALA A 89 2.95 -6.41 11.73
C ALA A 89 2.69 -6.58 10.23
N ILE A 90 1.58 -7.27 9.93
CA ILE A 90 0.97 -7.33 8.60
C ILE A 90 -0.24 -6.40 8.60
N PHE A 91 -0.33 -5.54 7.59
CA PHE A 91 -1.38 -4.54 7.41
C PHE A 91 -2.21 -4.88 6.19
N LEU A 92 -3.54 -4.84 6.36
CA LEU A 92 -4.55 -4.99 5.32
C LEU A 92 -5.61 -3.91 5.51
N GLU A 93 -6.06 -3.29 4.42
CA GLU A 93 -7.26 -2.45 4.39
C GLU A 93 -8.51 -3.31 4.16
N ASP A 94 -9.70 -2.76 4.39
CA ASP A 94 -10.99 -3.45 4.27
C ASP A 94 -11.27 -3.98 2.86
N ASP A 95 -10.56 -3.50 1.85
CA ASP A 95 -10.66 -3.88 0.43
C ASP A 95 -9.45 -4.66 -0.11
N CYS A 96 -8.57 -5.16 0.77
CA CYS A 96 -7.41 -5.98 0.40
C CYS A 96 -7.66 -7.47 0.70
N ILE A 97 -8.05 -8.25 -0.32
CA ILE A 97 -8.36 -9.67 -0.18
C ILE A 97 -7.11 -10.50 -0.46
N ALA A 98 -6.56 -11.12 0.58
CA ALA A 98 -5.30 -11.85 0.51
C ALA A 98 -5.48 -13.32 0.08
N ASP A 99 -4.58 -13.80 -0.79
CA ASP A 99 -4.35 -15.24 -0.96
C ASP A 99 -3.71 -15.82 0.33
N PRO A 100 -4.03 -17.06 0.74
CA PRO A 100 -3.45 -17.66 1.95
C PRO A 100 -1.91 -17.66 1.98
N THR A 101 -1.25 -17.78 0.82
CA THR A 101 0.22 -17.76 0.72
C THR A 101 0.81 -16.39 1.05
N PHE A 102 0.04 -15.29 1.02
CA PHE A 102 0.46 -13.97 1.48
C PHE A 102 0.91 -13.97 2.94
N PHE A 103 0.15 -14.65 3.82
CA PHE A 103 0.46 -14.66 5.24
C PHE A 103 1.73 -15.45 5.53
N ILE A 104 1.92 -16.60 4.85
CA ILE A 104 3.15 -17.41 4.91
C ILE A 104 4.34 -16.59 4.40
N TYR A 105 4.16 -15.92 3.26
CA TYR A 105 5.15 -15.04 2.66
C TYR A 105 5.59 -13.93 3.62
N CYS A 106 4.65 -13.19 4.21
CA CYS A 106 4.97 -12.14 5.17
C CYS A 106 5.61 -12.69 6.43
N GLU A 107 5.10 -13.77 7.02
CA GLU A 107 5.66 -14.36 8.24
C GLU A 107 7.12 -14.78 8.04
N GLU A 108 7.41 -15.52 6.97
CA GLU A 108 8.74 -16.00 6.66
C GLU A 108 9.72 -14.84 6.39
N LEU A 109 9.30 -13.82 5.61
CA LEU A 109 10.16 -12.69 5.29
C LEU A 109 10.36 -11.72 6.45
N LEU A 110 9.34 -11.54 7.31
CA LEU A 110 9.45 -10.74 8.53
C LEU A 110 10.48 -11.30 9.49
N GLU A 111 10.58 -12.64 9.58
CA GLU A 111 11.61 -13.31 10.36
C GLU A 111 12.97 -13.25 9.67
N ARG A 112 13.04 -13.66 8.40
CA ARG A 112 14.28 -13.74 7.62
C ARG A 112 15.04 -12.42 7.55
N TYR A 113 14.32 -11.31 7.42
CA TYR A 113 14.89 -9.97 7.23
C TYR A 113 14.76 -9.05 8.45
N ARG A 114 14.47 -9.62 9.63
CA ARG A 114 14.38 -8.88 10.90
C ARG A 114 15.55 -7.92 11.12
N ASP A 115 16.77 -8.43 10.94
CA ASP A 115 18.01 -7.70 11.20
C ASP A 115 18.60 -7.04 9.94
N GLU A 116 18.04 -7.33 8.76
CA GLU A 116 18.45 -6.71 7.51
C GLU A 116 17.80 -5.32 7.38
N LYS A 117 18.52 -4.27 7.78
CA LYS A 117 18.01 -2.89 7.80
C LYS A 117 17.81 -2.30 6.39
N LYS A 118 18.31 -2.98 5.35
CA LYS A 118 18.02 -2.60 3.97
C LYS A 118 16.64 -3.03 3.51
N VAL A 119 16.01 -4.03 4.13
CA VAL A 119 14.62 -4.42 3.83
C VAL A 119 13.66 -3.61 4.71
N TRP A 120 12.79 -2.84 4.07
CA TRP A 120 11.87 -1.91 4.72
C TRP A 120 10.43 -2.40 4.68
N LEU A 121 10.04 -3.04 3.58
CA LEU A 121 8.66 -3.41 3.32
C LEU A 121 8.60 -4.78 2.65
N ILE A 122 7.56 -5.54 2.96
CA ILE A 122 7.17 -6.74 2.23
C ILE A 122 5.83 -6.41 1.58
N SER A 123 5.77 -6.33 0.24
CA SER A 123 4.53 -5.99 -0.46
C SER A 123 3.69 -7.23 -0.76
N GLY A 124 2.38 -7.05 -0.86
CA GLY A 124 1.45 -8.10 -1.25
C GLY A 124 1.08 -8.06 -2.73
N ASP A 125 1.40 -6.99 -3.45
CA ASP A 125 1.15 -6.87 -4.87
C ASP A 125 2.44 -6.78 -5.69
N THR A 126 2.28 -7.06 -6.99
CA THR A 126 3.36 -7.03 -7.98
C THR A 126 3.10 -6.00 -9.09
N HIS A 127 1.96 -5.30 -9.06
CA HIS A 127 1.60 -4.28 -10.05
C HIS A 127 1.71 -4.74 -11.53
N GLU A 128 1.46 -6.03 -11.81
CA GLU A 128 1.59 -6.64 -13.14
C GLU A 128 3.03 -6.67 -13.70
N VAL A 129 4.06 -6.57 -12.85
CA VAL A 129 5.45 -6.80 -13.28
C VAL A 129 5.55 -8.22 -13.90
N PRO A 130 6.20 -8.37 -15.08
CA PRO A 130 6.33 -9.67 -15.72
C PRO A 130 7.02 -10.70 -14.83
N GLU A 131 6.40 -11.87 -14.66
CA GLU A 131 6.94 -12.97 -13.86
C GLU A 131 8.35 -13.40 -14.29
N SER A 132 8.66 -13.27 -15.59
CA SER A 132 9.99 -13.59 -16.14
C SER A 132 11.11 -12.70 -15.61
N TYR A 133 10.79 -11.61 -14.90
CA TYR A 133 11.79 -10.73 -14.27
C TYR A 133 12.22 -11.24 -12.89
N PHE A 134 11.46 -12.15 -12.27
CA PHE A 134 11.74 -12.71 -10.94
C PHE A 134 12.59 -14.00 -10.98
N HIS A 135 13.06 -14.40 -12.17
CA HIS A 135 13.74 -15.69 -12.37
C HIS A 135 12.90 -16.86 -11.82
N ASP A 136 13.50 -17.74 -11.01
CA ASP A 136 12.82 -18.81 -10.29
C ASP A 136 12.55 -18.45 -8.83
N TYR A 137 12.71 -17.18 -8.43
CA TYR A 137 12.48 -16.73 -7.06
C TYR A 137 10.99 -16.42 -6.82
N SER A 138 10.54 -16.59 -5.57
CA SER A 138 9.17 -16.26 -5.16
C SER A 138 8.94 -14.75 -5.03
N TYR A 139 10.02 -13.97 -4.90
CA TYR A 139 10.03 -12.52 -4.79
C TYR A 139 11.39 -11.97 -5.21
N ASP A 140 11.46 -10.67 -5.45
CA ASP A 140 12.71 -9.95 -5.66
C ASP A 140 12.61 -8.55 -5.05
N PHE A 141 13.69 -7.77 -5.07
CA PHE A 141 13.74 -6.48 -4.40
C PHE A 141 13.63 -5.29 -5.36
N ALA A 142 12.82 -4.30 -4.97
CA ALA A 142 12.71 -3.00 -5.63
C ALA A 142 12.56 -1.89 -4.57
N THR A 143 12.60 -0.62 -4.95
CA THR A 143 12.33 0.50 -4.02
C THR A 143 10.84 0.81 -3.88
N TRP A 144 10.00 0.13 -4.67
CA TRP A 144 8.55 0.35 -4.72
C TRP A 144 7.87 0.01 -3.40
N ALA A 145 7.21 0.99 -2.79
CA ALA A 145 6.55 0.84 -1.50
C ALA A 145 5.04 0.56 -1.67
N SER A 146 4.68 -0.58 -2.26
CA SER A 146 3.26 -0.90 -2.38
C SER A 146 2.66 -1.25 -1.02
N ILE A 147 1.50 -0.64 -0.74
CA ILE A 147 0.76 -0.75 0.52
C ILE A 147 -0.55 -1.54 0.38
N TRP A 148 -0.82 -2.16 -0.77
CA TRP A 148 -1.97 -3.07 -0.92
C TRP A 148 -1.62 -4.42 -0.32
N GLY A 149 -1.94 -4.57 0.97
CA GLY A 149 -1.48 -5.65 1.81
C GLY A 149 0.04 -5.66 1.94
N TRP A 150 0.56 -5.39 3.13
CA TRP A 150 2.01 -5.27 3.31
C TRP A 150 2.42 -5.60 4.73
N ALA A 151 3.71 -5.81 4.94
CA ALA A 151 4.27 -6.02 6.26
C ALA A 151 5.55 -5.21 6.46
N SER A 152 5.81 -4.84 7.71
CA SER A 152 7.02 -4.11 8.09
C SER A 152 7.32 -4.26 9.58
N TRP A 153 8.39 -3.61 10.03
CA TRP A 153 8.90 -3.59 11.39
C TRP A 153 8.75 -2.21 12.01
N ALA A 154 8.55 -2.19 13.32
CA ALA A 154 8.36 -0.98 14.11
C ALA A 154 9.52 0.00 13.93
N ASP A 155 10.77 -0.45 13.93
CA ASP A 155 11.93 0.42 13.81
C ASP A 155 12.06 1.12 12.45
N ARG A 156 11.67 0.44 11.35
CA ARG A 156 11.61 1.04 10.01
C ARG A 156 10.53 2.12 9.96
N TRP A 157 9.34 1.82 10.51
CA TRP A 157 8.28 2.81 10.63
C TRP A 157 8.70 4.01 11.49
N GLN A 158 9.32 3.80 12.66
CA GLN A 158 9.79 4.90 13.50
C GLN A 158 10.89 5.73 12.84
N ALA A 159 11.76 5.13 12.01
CA ALA A 159 12.71 5.88 11.20
C ALA A 159 12.00 6.77 10.16
N HIS A 160 10.93 6.29 9.54
CA HIS A 160 10.07 7.10 8.69
C HIS A 160 9.40 8.25 9.44
N ARG A 161 8.84 7.99 10.62
CA ARG A 161 8.17 9.02 11.43
C ARG A 161 9.10 10.15 11.90
N LYS A 162 10.40 9.88 12.04
CA LYS A 162 11.42 10.91 12.28
C LYS A 162 11.63 11.84 11.09
N LEU A 163 11.45 11.33 9.87
CA LEU A 163 11.62 12.11 8.63
C LEU A 163 10.33 12.85 8.25
N PHE A 164 9.20 12.15 8.32
CA PHE A 164 7.85 12.67 8.11
C PHE A 164 7.07 12.52 9.39
N ASN A 165 6.98 13.60 10.15
CA ASN A 165 6.26 13.63 11.41
C ASN A 165 4.82 14.11 11.20
N ARG A 166 3.91 13.66 12.06
CA ARG A 166 2.59 14.23 12.23
C ARG A 166 2.18 14.02 13.67
N GLU A 167 1.88 15.10 14.39
CA GLU A 167 1.30 14.96 15.72
C GLU A 167 -0.16 14.50 15.58
N HIS A 168 -0.51 13.40 16.21
CA HIS A 168 -1.86 12.84 16.16
C HIS A 168 -2.66 13.24 17.39
N VAL A 169 -3.87 13.74 17.18
CA VAL A 169 -4.84 13.92 18.24
C VAL A 169 -5.26 12.54 18.78
N PRO A 170 -5.36 12.35 20.11
CA PRO A 170 -5.87 11.12 20.70
C PRO A 170 -7.20 10.67 20.07
N VAL A 171 -7.36 9.36 19.89
CA VAL A 171 -8.50 8.76 19.16
C VAL A 171 -9.86 9.06 19.79
N ASP A 172 -9.87 9.33 21.08
CA ASP A 172 -11.01 9.65 21.95
C ASP A 172 -11.33 11.15 22.03
N GLN A 173 -10.50 12.03 21.44
CA GLN A 173 -10.67 13.48 21.56
C GLN A 173 -10.99 14.13 20.21
N PRO A 174 -12.03 14.97 20.09
CA PRO A 174 -12.23 15.76 18.88
C PRO A 174 -11.05 16.72 18.69
N GLY A 175 -10.57 16.87 17.45
CA GLY A 175 -9.46 17.77 17.18
C GLY A 175 -9.23 17.98 15.69
N GLN A 176 -8.56 19.08 15.38
CA GLN A 176 -8.21 19.46 14.02
C GLN A 176 -7.13 18.53 13.47
N LEU A 177 -7.23 18.21 12.19
CA LEU A 177 -6.19 17.46 11.50
C LEU A 177 -4.91 18.29 11.44
N VAL A 178 -3.83 17.74 12.01
CA VAL A 178 -2.50 18.34 11.91
C VAL A 178 -1.89 17.88 10.59
N PRO A 179 -1.42 18.80 9.73
CA PRO A 179 -0.75 18.42 8.49
C PRO A 179 0.58 17.71 8.78
N PRO A 180 1.02 16.79 7.90
CA PRO A 180 2.33 16.16 8.03
C PRO A 180 3.43 17.21 7.82
N GLN A 181 4.51 17.10 8.58
CA GLN A 181 5.70 17.93 8.42
C GLN A 181 6.88 17.05 8.02
N ARG A 182 7.77 17.61 7.22
CA ARG A 182 9.02 16.95 6.83
C ARG A 182 10.17 17.64 7.53
N ALA A 183 10.93 16.89 8.32
CA ALA A 183 11.98 17.43 9.18
C ALA A 183 13.14 18.06 8.37
N VAL A 184 13.52 17.41 7.27
CA VAL A 184 14.58 17.86 6.35
C VAL A 184 14.24 17.45 4.91
N PRO A 185 14.76 18.12 3.86
CA PRO A 185 14.67 17.60 2.50
C PRO A 185 15.16 16.15 2.42
N ALA A 186 14.42 15.31 1.69
CA ALA A 186 14.65 13.86 1.65
C ALA A 186 14.95 13.37 0.22
N PRO A 187 15.96 13.94 -0.48
CA PRO A 187 16.20 13.60 -1.89
C PRO A 187 16.41 12.10 -2.08
N PRO A 188 16.04 11.52 -3.24
CA PRO A 188 16.30 10.12 -3.52
C PRO A 188 17.77 9.77 -3.31
N HIS A 189 18.07 8.60 -2.74
CA HIS A 189 19.44 8.10 -2.75
C HIS A 189 19.91 7.98 -4.21
N PRO A 190 21.15 8.36 -4.57
CA PRO A 190 21.62 8.36 -5.96
C PRO A 190 21.44 7.02 -6.67
N ASP A 191 21.53 5.93 -5.92
CA ASP A 191 21.38 4.58 -6.41
C ASP A 191 19.96 4.02 -6.27
N ALA A 192 18.98 4.72 -5.69
CA ALA A 192 17.65 4.14 -5.42
C ALA A 192 16.78 3.97 -6.67
N LEU A 193 16.97 4.77 -7.72
CA LEU A 193 16.12 4.77 -8.91
C LEU A 193 16.93 4.51 -10.19
N VAL A 194 16.34 3.83 -11.16
CA VAL A 194 17.00 3.43 -12.41
C VAL A 194 16.58 4.25 -13.62
N SER A 195 15.39 4.84 -13.65
CA SER A 195 14.92 5.68 -14.77
C SER A 195 15.03 7.17 -14.45
N GLU A 196 15.30 7.98 -15.48
CA GLU A 196 15.32 9.44 -15.35
C GLU A 196 13.94 10.01 -14.99
N ALA A 197 12.86 9.38 -15.46
CA ALA A 197 11.51 9.78 -15.13
C ALA A 197 11.20 9.54 -13.64
N GLY A 198 11.59 8.38 -13.10
CA GLY A 198 11.49 8.05 -11.68
C GLY A 198 12.29 9.02 -10.83
N LYS A 199 13.57 9.25 -11.17
CA LYS A 199 14.43 10.23 -10.47
C LYS A 199 13.80 11.62 -10.43
N ARG A 200 13.31 12.13 -11.57
CA ARG A 200 12.65 13.45 -11.64
C ARG A 200 11.39 13.49 -10.79
N HIS A 201 10.55 12.46 -10.86
CA HIS A 201 9.32 12.37 -10.07
C HIS A 201 9.62 12.42 -8.57
N PHE A 202 10.45 11.51 -8.07
CA PHE A 202 10.74 11.43 -6.64
C PHE A 202 11.61 12.56 -6.12
N THR A 203 12.48 13.15 -6.95
CA THR A 203 13.14 14.41 -6.58
C THR A 203 12.09 15.48 -6.34
N LYS A 204 11.13 15.65 -7.26
CA LYS A 204 10.05 16.64 -7.08
C LYS A 204 9.25 16.40 -5.80
N VAL A 205 8.77 15.18 -5.57
CA VAL A 205 7.97 14.84 -4.38
C VAL A 205 8.77 15.07 -3.09
N SER A 206 10.02 14.64 -3.05
CA SER A 206 10.88 14.75 -1.86
C SER A 206 11.36 16.17 -1.54
N THR A 207 11.40 17.06 -2.54
CA THR A 207 11.80 18.46 -2.35
C THR A 207 10.62 19.43 -2.30
N ASP A 208 9.39 18.94 -2.45
CA ASP A 208 8.18 19.78 -2.41
C ASP A 208 8.05 20.46 -1.06
N VAL A 209 7.78 21.77 -1.03
CA VAL A 209 7.81 22.58 0.20
C VAL A 209 6.66 22.20 1.13
N ASP A 210 5.56 21.66 0.60
CA ASP A 210 4.38 21.27 1.35
C ASP A 210 4.17 19.74 1.31
N PRO A 211 4.54 19.01 2.37
CA PRO A 211 4.31 17.56 2.47
C PRO A 211 2.83 17.18 2.40
N SER A 212 1.90 18.07 2.77
CA SER A 212 0.46 17.78 2.76
C SER A 212 -0.12 17.64 1.35
N SER A 213 0.65 17.99 0.32
CA SER A 213 0.29 17.75 -1.09
C SER A 213 0.32 16.27 -1.50
N TYR A 214 0.84 15.39 -0.65
CA TYR A 214 0.93 13.94 -0.89
C TYR A 214 0.38 13.16 0.31
N PHE A 215 -0.18 11.97 0.02
CA PHE A 215 -0.69 11.07 1.05
C PHE A 215 0.44 10.33 1.79
N TRP A 216 0.12 9.71 2.92
CA TRP A 216 1.09 9.04 3.81
C TRP A 216 1.95 7.98 3.10
N ASP A 217 1.38 7.27 2.13
CA ASP A 217 2.03 6.21 1.36
C ASP A 217 3.18 6.75 0.49
N HIS A 218 3.03 7.96 -0.04
CA HIS A 218 4.09 8.65 -0.77
C HIS A 218 5.21 9.08 0.17
N HIS A 219 4.90 9.54 1.38
CA HIS A 219 5.91 9.88 2.38
C HIS A 219 6.71 8.64 2.81
N TRP A 220 6.02 7.51 2.99
CA TRP A 220 6.63 6.22 3.27
C TRP A 220 7.58 5.81 2.13
N TRP A 221 7.11 5.89 0.88
CA TRP A 221 7.92 5.55 -0.28
C TRP A 221 9.16 6.45 -0.44
N VAL A 222 8.99 7.77 -0.31
CA VAL A 222 10.11 8.72 -0.32
C VAL A 222 11.14 8.37 0.75
N THR A 223 10.70 7.93 1.93
CA THR A 223 11.60 7.49 2.99
C THR A 223 12.41 6.27 2.56
N ILE A 224 11.76 5.23 2.03
CA ILE A 224 12.46 4.02 1.55
C ILE A 224 13.51 4.39 0.49
N ILE A 225 13.14 5.21 -0.50
CA ILE A 225 14.06 5.66 -1.56
C ILE A 225 15.21 6.49 -0.97
N ASN A 226 14.93 7.40 -0.05
CA ASN A 226 15.94 8.25 0.60
C ASN A 226 16.93 7.43 1.42
N GLN A 227 16.46 6.37 2.08
CA GLN A 227 17.27 5.49 2.94
C GLN A 227 17.98 4.36 2.17
N ASN A 228 17.91 4.36 0.83
CA ASN A 228 18.38 3.27 -0.03
C ASN A 228 17.79 1.90 0.38
N GLY A 229 16.55 1.94 0.88
CA GLY A 229 15.79 0.79 1.34
C GLY A 229 15.17 0.01 0.17
N LEU A 230 14.83 -1.24 0.46
CA LEU A 230 14.25 -2.18 -0.48
C LEU A 230 12.96 -2.77 0.08
N SER A 231 12.03 -3.01 -0.83
CA SER A 231 10.80 -3.74 -0.64
C SER A 231 10.92 -5.12 -1.29
N ALA A 232 10.52 -6.16 -0.57
CA ALA A 232 10.35 -7.50 -1.14
C ALA A 232 9.03 -7.54 -1.93
N VAL A 233 9.14 -7.58 -3.26
CA VAL A 233 8.02 -7.61 -4.20
C VAL A 233 7.76 -9.05 -4.62
N PRO A 234 6.55 -9.59 -4.43
CA PRO A 234 6.23 -10.97 -4.78
C PRO A 234 6.17 -11.15 -6.29
N ARG A 235 6.54 -12.35 -6.75
CA ARG A 235 6.47 -12.75 -8.16
C ARG A 235 5.02 -12.77 -8.67
N HIS A 236 4.09 -13.14 -7.81
CA HIS A 236 2.65 -13.13 -8.11
C HIS A 236 1.97 -12.02 -7.31
N ASN A 237 0.84 -11.53 -7.84
CA ASN A 237 -0.04 -10.66 -7.08
C ASN A 237 -0.70 -11.47 -5.98
N LEU A 238 -0.46 -11.18 -4.70
CA LEU A 238 -0.99 -11.93 -3.55
C LEU A 238 -2.20 -11.25 -2.91
N ILE A 239 -2.50 -10.02 -3.32
CA ILE A 239 -3.61 -9.21 -2.81
C ILE A 239 -4.49 -8.78 -3.98
N GLU A 240 -5.76 -9.18 -3.94
CA GLU A 240 -6.79 -8.60 -4.78
C GLU A 240 -7.32 -7.34 -4.12
N ASN A 241 -7.04 -6.18 -4.69
CA ASN A 241 -7.61 -4.91 -4.25
C ASN A 241 -8.98 -4.70 -4.91
N ASP A 242 -10.05 -4.68 -4.12
CA ASP A 242 -11.44 -4.45 -4.55
C ASP A 242 -11.97 -3.07 -4.12
N GLY A 243 -11.06 -2.11 -3.97
CA GLY A 243 -11.31 -0.74 -3.51
C GLY A 243 -11.85 0.20 -4.59
N TYR A 244 -12.62 -0.31 -5.55
CA TYR A 244 -13.09 0.46 -6.71
C TYR A 244 -14.62 0.65 -6.68
N GLY A 245 -15.11 1.73 -7.29
CA GLY A 245 -16.56 1.97 -7.48
C GLY A 245 -17.20 2.96 -6.50
N GLU A 246 -18.54 2.98 -6.45
CA GLU A 246 -19.33 4.07 -5.85
C GLU A 246 -19.09 4.27 -4.33
N GLY A 247 -18.51 3.28 -3.64
CA GLY A 247 -18.13 3.35 -2.22
C GLY A 247 -16.64 3.59 -1.94
N ALA A 248 -15.78 3.74 -2.96
CA ALA A 248 -14.34 3.90 -2.77
C ALA A 248 -13.93 5.29 -2.28
N SER A 249 -12.99 5.36 -1.34
CA SER A 249 -12.45 6.61 -0.80
C SER A 249 -11.73 7.43 -1.87
N ASN A 250 -10.91 6.79 -2.72
CA ASN A 250 -10.06 7.47 -3.70
C ASN A 250 -10.42 7.16 -5.17
N THR A 251 -10.90 5.95 -5.48
CA THR A 251 -11.08 5.50 -6.88
C THR A 251 -12.53 5.14 -7.19
N ARG A 252 -13.37 6.16 -7.42
CA ARG A 252 -14.80 5.99 -7.74
C ARG A 252 -15.10 5.40 -9.13
N ALA A 253 -14.08 5.21 -9.97
CA ALA A 253 -14.24 4.58 -11.28
C ALA A 253 -14.14 3.05 -11.16
N GLN A 254 -15.07 2.34 -11.82
CA GLN A 254 -15.03 0.88 -11.89
C GLN A 254 -13.77 0.42 -12.65
N LYS A 255 -13.00 -0.48 -12.03
CA LYS A 255 -11.80 -1.10 -12.58
C LYS A 255 -11.84 -2.57 -12.22
N ASP A 256 -11.45 -3.44 -13.16
CA ASP A 256 -11.27 -4.86 -12.88
C ASP A 256 -10.11 -5.02 -11.86
N SER A 257 -10.38 -5.74 -10.77
CA SER A 257 -9.36 -6.10 -9.79
C SER A 257 -8.34 -7.04 -10.44
N ILE A 258 -7.08 -6.94 -10.01
CA ILE A 258 -6.07 -7.94 -10.38
C ILE A 258 -6.23 -9.08 -9.36
N PRO A 259 -6.54 -10.32 -9.80
CA PRO A 259 -6.80 -11.40 -8.86
C PRO A 259 -5.54 -11.75 -8.07
N ALA A 260 -5.74 -12.18 -6.83
CA ALA A 260 -4.69 -12.80 -6.04
C ALA A 260 -4.37 -14.19 -6.60
N ARG A 261 -3.09 -14.58 -6.61
CA ARG A 261 -2.61 -15.89 -7.07
C ARG A 261 -1.61 -16.45 -6.07
N PRO A 262 -1.66 -17.75 -5.77
CA PRO A 262 -0.78 -18.35 -4.77
C PRO A 262 0.68 -18.35 -5.23
N LEU A 263 1.60 -18.29 -4.26
CA LEU A 263 3.01 -18.64 -4.48
C LEU A 263 3.22 -20.16 -4.39
N GLU A 264 4.24 -20.63 -5.11
CA GLU A 264 4.79 -21.97 -4.86
C GLU A 264 5.54 -22.00 -3.53
N LEU A 265 5.29 -23.04 -2.73
CA LEU A 265 5.95 -23.29 -1.45
C LEU A 265 6.83 -24.56 -1.54
N PRO A 266 8.00 -24.61 -0.86
CA PRO A 266 8.59 -23.55 -0.03
C PRO A 266 9.06 -22.34 -0.86
N LEU A 267 9.17 -21.17 -0.20
CA LEU A 267 9.62 -19.95 -0.88
C LEU A 267 11.04 -20.13 -1.44
N ARG A 268 11.24 -19.61 -2.66
CA ARG A 268 12.54 -19.56 -3.32
C ARG A 268 13.12 -18.17 -3.16
N HIS A 269 14.13 -18.04 -2.31
CA HIS A 269 14.74 -16.74 -2.01
C HIS A 269 15.77 -16.32 -3.05
N PRO A 270 15.84 -15.02 -3.39
CA PRO A 270 17.00 -14.47 -4.08
C PRO A 270 18.27 -14.63 -3.21
N PRO A 271 19.44 -14.82 -3.82
CA PRO A 271 20.69 -15.13 -3.11
C PRO A 271 21.26 -13.93 -2.33
N ALA A 272 20.80 -12.72 -2.63
CA ALA A 272 21.28 -11.49 -2.01
C ALA A 272 20.16 -10.45 -1.89
N VAL A 273 20.32 -9.53 -0.94
CA VAL A 273 19.42 -8.38 -0.72
C VAL A 273 19.84 -7.24 -1.63
N GLU A 274 19.55 -7.44 -2.91
CA GLU A 274 19.95 -6.55 -4.00
C GLU A 274 18.75 -6.24 -4.88
N ARG A 275 18.69 -4.98 -5.31
CA ARG A 275 17.61 -4.51 -6.18
C ARG A 275 17.67 -5.20 -7.54
N ASN A 276 16.56 -5.80 -7.93
CA ASN A 276 16.35 -6.25 -9.30
C ASN A 276 16.01 -5.06 -10.20
N ARG A 277 16.99 -4.67 -11.01
CA ARG A 277 16.86 -3.52 -11.91
C ARG A 277 15.73 -3.65 -12.93
N LYS A 278 15.37 -4.86 -13.37
CA LYS A 278 14.28 -5.06 -14.34
C LYS A 278 12.91 -4.87 -13.70
N VAL A 279 12.74 -5.40 -12.48
CA VAL A 279 11.54 -5.18 -11.67
C VAL A 279 11.40 -3.69 -11.35
N GLU A 280 12.48 -3.04 -10.90
CA GLU A 280 12.51 -1.60 -10.63
C GLU A 280 12.09 -0.77 -11.85
N GLU A 281 12.71 -1.00 -13.02
CA GLU A 281 12.42 -0.22 -14.22
C GLU A 281 10.96 -0.37 -14.65
N GLU A 282 10.39 -1.57 -14.55
CA GLU A 282 8.98 -1.78 -14.90
C GLU A 282 8.04 -1.06 -13.93
N LEU A 283 8.33 -1.11 -12.62
CA LEU A 283 7.57 -0.41 -11.60
C LEU A 283 7.64 1.11 -11.80
N GLU A 284 8.83 1.67 -12.03
CA GLU A 284 8.98 3.09 -12.35
C GLU A 284 8.20 3.50 -13.61
N LEU A 285 8.16 2.65 -14.64
CA LEU A 285 7.34 2.90 -15.84
C LEU A 285 5.84 2.86 -15.54
N ILE A 286 5.39 1.95 -14.67
CA ILE A 286 4.00 1.86 -14.21
C ILE A 286 3.59 3.15 -13.49
N MET A 287 4.42 3.68 -12.60
CA MET A 287 4.18 4.98 -11.94
C MET A 287 4.07 6.12 -12.95
N VAL A 288 5.00 6.20 -13.90
CA VAL A 288 4.95 7.26 -14.93
C VAL A 288 3.66 7.14 -15.74
N ARG A 289 3.16 5.93 -16.00
CA ARG A 289 1.89 5.73 -16.67
C ARG A 289 0.70 6.24 -15.86
N THR A 290 0.68 6.02 -14.54
CA THR A 290 -0.40 6.48 -13.66
C THR A 290 -0.35 7.99 -13.41
N ASP A 291 0.83 8.58 -13.31
CA ASP A 291 1.01 9.97 -12.86
C ASP A 291 1.55 10.97 -13.90
N SER A 292 1.83 10.52 -15.13
CA SER A 292 2.28 11.41 -16.21
C SER A 292 1.29 12.53 -16.52
N TRP A 293 1.82 13.68 -16.95
CA TRP A 293 1.00 14.77 -17.46
C TRP A 293 0.11 14.33 -18.64
N ILE A 294 0.57 13.38 -19.45
CA ILE A 294 -0.22 12.78 -20.55
C ILE A 294 -1.44 12.03 -19.99
N SER A 295 -1.28 11.27 -18.91
CA SER A 295 -2.42 10.59 -18.27
C SER A 295 -3.38 11.58 -17.59
N ARG A 296 -2.88 12.72 -17.08
CA ARG A 296 -3.71 13.80 -16.52
C ARG A 296 -4.48 14.56 -17.62
N VAL A 297 -3.82 14.88 -18.73
CA VAL A 297 -4.43 15.51 -19.91
C VAL A 297 -5.44 14.57 -20.57
N ALA A 298 -5.10 13.29 -20.74
CA ALA A 298 -6.03 12.28 -21.23
C ALA A 298 -7.24 12.13 -20.29
N ARG A 299 -7.06 12.17 -18.96
CA ARG A 299 -8.18 12.20 -18.00
C ARG A 299 -9.03 13.48 -18.11
N ALA A 300 -8.42 14.63 -18.37
CA ALA A 300 -9.12 15.91 -18.53
C ALA A 300 -9.94 15.98 -19.83
N ILE A 301 -9.42 15.39 -20.92
CA ILE A 301 -10.05 15.40 -22.25
C ILE A 301 -11.07 14.26 -22.39
N ILE A 302 -10.72 13.06 -21.94
CA ILE A 302 -11.56 11.87 -22.04
C ILE A 302 -12.42 11.77 -20.78
N ARG A 303 -13.62 12.35 -20.82
CA ARG A 303 -14.57 12.31 -19.69
C ARG A 303 -15.26 10.95 -19.51
N PRO A 304 -15.71 10.24 -20.56
CA PRO A 304 -16.42 8.97 -20.38
C PRO A 304 -15.49 7.86 -19.87
N LEU A 305 -15.87 7.21 -18.76
CA LEU A 305 -15.07 6.17 -18.10
C LEU A 305 -14.80 4.97 -19.01
N TRP A 306 -15.78 4.56 -19.84
CA TRP A 306 -15.63 3.47 -20.79
C TRP A 306 -14.59 3.77 -21.88
N LEU A 307 -14.50 5.02 -22.34
CA LEU A 307 -13.52 5.46 -23.34
C LEU A 307 -12.10 5.45 -22.74
N ARG A 308 -11.97 5.77 -21.45
CA ARG A 308 -10.69 5.62 -20.71
C ARG A 308 -10.26 4.16 -20.64
N ALA A 309 -11.19 3.24 -20.39
CA ALA A 309 -10.90 1.81 -20.36
C ALA A 309 -10.41 1.28 -21.72
N ILE A 310 -10.99 1.74 -22.83
CA ILE A 310 -10.55 1.40 -24.19
C ILE A 310 -9.13 1.92 -24.46
N VAL A 311 -8.88 3.21 -24.18
CA VAL A 311 -7.53 3.79 -24.36
C VAL A 311 -6.50 3.06 -23.51
N ARG A 312 -6.87 2.68 -22.28
CA ARG A 312 -5.98 1.90 -21.41
C ARG A 312 -5.64 0.55 -22.03
N LYS A 313 -6.63 -0.18 -22.56
CA LYS A 313 -6.44 -1.48 -23.25
C LYS A 313 -5.54 -1.38 -24.48
N ILE A 314 -5.65 -0.28 -25.24
CA ILE A 314 -4.81 -0.02 -26.41
C ILE A 314 -3.36 0.24 -25.98
N ILE A 315 -3.15 1.11 -24.98
CA ILE A 315 -1.79 1.46 -24.51
C ILE A 315 -1.08 0.25 -23.86
N THR A 316 -1.81 -0.67 -23.22
CA THR A 316 -1.26 -1.92 -22.68
C THR A 316 -0.86 -2.95 -23.72
N GLN A 317 -1.20 -2.76 -25.00
CA GLN A 317 -0.80 -3.74 -25.99
C GLN A 317 0.74 -3.80 -26.10
N PRO A 318 1.37 -4.99 -26.09
CA PRO A 318 2.82 -5.12 -26.01
C PRO A 318 3.60 -4.32 -27.06
N VAL A 319 3.07 -4.22 -28.28
CA VAL A 319 3.70 -3.48 -29.38
C VAL A 319 3.66 -1.97 -29.16
N ILE A 320 2.49 -1.46 -28.77
CA ILE A 320 2.30 -0.04 -28.46
C ILE A 320 3.12 0.33 -27.23
N TRP A 321 3.17 -0.56 -26.24
CA TRP A 321 3.96 -0.38 -25.03
C TRP A 321 5.47 -0.30 -25.31
N ARG A 322 6.01 -1.16 -26.18
CA ARG A 322 7.42 -1.06 -26.62
C ARG A 322 7.75 0.29 -27.27
N LEU A 323 6.81 0.87 -28.01
CA LEU A 323 6.98 2.19 -28.63
C LEU A 323 6.92 3.31 -27.59
N VAL A 324 5.97 3.25 -26.66
CA VAL A 324 5.84 4.21 -25.54
C VAL A 324 7.09 4.18 -24.66
N ARG A 325 7.63 2.99 -24.34
CA ARG A 325 8.86 2.83 -23.54
C ARG A 325 10.06 3.50 -24.20
N LYS A 326 10.19 3.44 -25.53
CA LYS A 326 11.25 4.14 -26.28
C LYS A 326 11.12 5.67 -26.21
N VAL A 327 9.91 6.19 -26.04
CA VAL A 327 9.65 7.63 -25.95
C VAL A 327 9.82 8.13 -24.51
N LEU A 328 9.41 7.34 -23.51
CA LEU A 328 9.53 7.70 -22.08
C LEU A 328 10.96 7.56 -21.53
N ASN A 329 11.79 6.68 -22.10
CA ASN A 329 13.20 6.52 -21.73
C ASN A 329 14.15 7.48 -22.49
N ARG A 330 13.64 8.52 -23.17
CA ARG A 330 14.42 9.60 -23.79
C ARG A 330 14.29 10.88 -22.98
#